data_AF-A0AAE1DLC5-F1
#
_entry.id   AF-A0AAE1DLC5-F1
#
_cell.length_a   1.000
_cell.length_b   1.000
_cell.length_c   1.000
_cell.angle_alpha   90.00
_cell.angle_beta   90.00
_cell.angle_gamma   90.00
#
_symmetry.space_group_name_H-M   'P 1'
#
loop_
_entity.id
_entity.type
_entity.pdbx_description
1 polymer ?
#
loop_
_entity_poly.entity_id
_entity_poly.type
_entity_poly.pdbx_seq_one_letter_code
_entity_poly.pdbx_strand_id
1 'polypeptide(L)'
;MLKSIVFFNEIPRAMDFHYDGRPVAIILLIAATLTLKAPVAGGANSVLTCRPEFANLTPKHTMCLEDSDKVMQSGVSRTDKKLILDFHNKVRREAMPKATDLAALIWDDRLAEVAQKLTRQCRMYHDANRGIPYYDLSIGQNIAGGSLNWKRAMETWYKEKNLFKYGQDPKEYLGQGGWKKIGHYTQMVSHRAHRVGCGFARCQNGRFYACNYAQGQISFRFPYTNGTERCSACSSSCKNGLCDCKGKLCFNKGKLDINTCTCKCQKIYKGAECRTLECPQQDGRSCGGKWPESFCKKFSNVPFDCPYMCGKCPA
;
A
#
# COMPACT_ATOMS: atom_id res chain seq x y z
N MET A 1 -51.71 -7.12 -63.02
CA MET A 1 -52.28 -8.47 -63.21
C MET A 1 -52.31 -9.12 -61.83
N LEU A 2 -53.45 -9.31 -61.15
CA LEU A 2 -54.59 -10.23 -61.34
C LEU A 2 -54.36 -11.62 -60.69
N LYS A 3 -55.34 -12.05 -59.86
CA LYS A 3 -55.41 -13.28 -59.03
C LYS A 3 -54.48 -13.25 -57.80
N SER A 4 -54.91 -13.18 -56.52
CA SER A 4 -56.20 -13.43 -55.81
C SER A 4 -56.44 -14.86 -55.34
N ILE A 5 -56.39 -15.03 -54.00
CA ILE A 5 -56.85 -16.11 -53.09
C ILE A 5 -56.54 -15.55 -51.67
N VAL A 6 -57.43 -15.39 -50.68
CA VAL A 6 -58.87 -15.73 -50.47
C VAL A 6 -59.13 -17.23 -50.39
N PHE A 7 -59.71 -17.82 -49.32
CA PHE A 7 -60.53 -17.30 -48.20
C PHE A 7 -59.75 -17.31 -46.84
N PHE A 8 -60.29 -17.14 -45.61
CA PHE A 8 -61.67 -17.12 -45.08
C PHE A 8 -61.82 -16.29 -43.75
N ASN A 9 -62.94 -16.49 -43.05
CA ASN A 9 -63.43 -15.81 -41.83
C ASN A 9 -63.04 -16.59 -40.53
N GLU A 10 -63.41 -16.24 -39.29
CA GLU A 10 -64.42 -15.30 -38.76
C GLU A 10 -64.13 -14.85 -37.30
N ILE A 11 -64.81 -13.81 -36.82
CA ILE A 11 -64.80 -13.38 -35.40
C ILE A 11 -66.21 -13.52 -34.82
N PRO A 12 -66.39 -14.19 -33.67
CA PRO A 12 -67.34 -13.65 -32.70
C PRO A 12 -66.99 -13.82 -31.21
N ARG A 13 -67.38 -12.79 -30.45
CA ARG A 13 -67.74 -12.76 -29.01
C ARG A 13 -66.65 -12.95 -27.94
N ALA A 14 -66.58 -11.93 -27.08
CA ALA A 14 -66.04 -12.04 -25.73
C ALA A 14 -67.06 -12.68 -24.78
N MET A 15 -66.55 -13.35 -23.74
CA MET A 15 -67.21 -13.57 -22.45
C MET A 15 -66.12 -13.62 -21.38
N ASP A 16 -66.25 -12.81 -20.33
CA ASP A 16 -65.44 -12.94 -19.12
C ASP A 16 -65.85 -14.21 -18.35
N PHE A 17 -64.88 -14.88 -17.71
CA PHE A 17 -64.92 -15.12 -16.25
C PHE A 17 -63.61 -15.75 -15.72
N HIS A 18 -63.02 -15.06 -14.75
CA HIS A 18 -62.21 -15.51 -13.60
C HIS A 18 -61.19 -16.69 -13.68
N TYR A 19 -59.95 -16.32 -13.30
CA TYR A 19 -59.04 -17.04 -12.38
C TYR A 19 -58.43 -18.38 -12.81
N ASP A 20 -57.14 -18.36 -13.16
CA ASP A 20 -56.14 -18.84 -12.19
C ASP A 20 -54.77 -18.15 -12.39
N GLY A 21 -53.92 -18.12 -11.35
CA GLY A 21 -52.79 -17.19 -11.25
C GLY A 21 -51.46 -17.67 -11.87
N ARG A 22 -50.92 -16.91 -12.84
CA ARG A 22 -49.49 -16.91 -13.26
C ARG A 22 -49.14 -15.64 -14.05
N PRO A 23 -48.08 -14.88 -13.71
CA PRO A 23 -47.64 -13.75 -14.52
C PRO A 23 -46.86 -14.24 -15.76
N VAL A 24 -47.49 -14.20 -16.93
CA VAL A 24 -46.80 -14.44 -18.22
C VAL A 24 -46.11 -13.14 -18.64
N ALA A 25 -44.77 -13.14 -18.64
CA ALA A 25 -43.99 -11.97 -19.03
C ALA A 25 -44.05 -11.75 -20.56
N ILE A 26 -44.34 -10.53 -20.98
CA ILE A 26 -44.31 -10.13 -22.40
C ILE A 26 -42.84 -10.06 -22.85
N ILE A 27 -42.42 -11.02 -23.68
CA ILE A 27 -41.07 -11.05 -24.25
C ILE A 27 -40.99 -10.06 -25.42
N LEU A 28 -40.44 -8.86 -25.18
CA LEU A 28 -39.98 -8.01 -26.27
C LEU A 28 -38.77 -8.66 -26.95
N LEU A 29 -38.95 -9.11 -28.19
CA LEU A 29 -37.86 -9.55 -29.06
C LEU A 29 -37.07 -8.34 -29.59
N ILE A 30 -36.21 -7.78 -28.74
CA ILE A 30 -35.18 -6.83 -29.16
C ILE A 30 -34.09 -7.61 -29.91
N ALA A 31 -33.95 -7.35 -31.21
CA ALA A 31 -32.92 -7.95 -32.06
C ALA A 31 -31.52 -7.38 -31.73
N ALA A 32 -30.93 -7.84 -30.64
CA ALA A 32 -29.56 -7.49 -30.26
C ALA A 32 -28.55 -8.15 -31.20
N THR A 33 -27.91 -7.37 -32.07
CA THR A 33 -26.85 -7.84 -32.97
C THR A 33 -25.59 -8.20 -32.17
N LEU A 34 -25.40 -9.48 -31.86
CA LEU A 34 -24.17 -9.98 -31.25
C LEU A 34 -22.99 -9.87 -32.23
N THR A 35 -22.26 -8.76 -32.18
CA THR A 35 -20.91 -8.71 -32.75
C THR A 35 -19.98 -9.56 -31.90
N LEU A 36 -19.74 -10.81 -32.32
CA LEU A 36 -18.71 -11.68 -31.75
C LEU A 36 -17.32 -11.06 -31.93
N LYS A 37 -16.86 -10.30 -30.93
CA LYS A 37 -15.46 -9.88 -30.86
C LYS A 37 -14.60 -11.12 -30.65
N ALA A 38 -13.70 -11.39 -31.60
CA ALA A 38 -12.72 -12.45 -31.48
C ALA A 38 -11.87 -12.27 -30.20
N PRO A 39 -11.41 -13.37 -29.58
CA PRO A 39 -10.56 -13.29 -28.39
C PRO A 39 -9.23 -12.64 -28.75
N VAL A 40 -8.97 -11.46 -28.19
CA VAL A 40 -7.68 -10.77 -28.35
C VAL A 40 -6.60 -11.60 -27.66
N ALA A 41 -5.68 -12.16 -28.45
CA ALA A 41 -4.53 -12.89 -27.93
C ALA A 41 -3.66 -11.98 -27.04
N GLY A 42 -3.07 -12.56 -25.99
CA GLY A 42 -2.44 -11.79 -24.92
C GLY A 42 -1.18 -11.04 -25.34
N GLY A 43 -1.33 -9.75 -25.66
CA GLY A 43 -0.25 -8.77 -25.57
C GLY A 43 -0.12 -8.23 -24.14
N ALA A 44 1.10 -8.13 -23.62
CA ALA A 44 1.32 -7.51 -22.32
C ALA A 44 1.14 -5.99 -22.45
N ASN A 45 -0.02 -5.47 -22.01
CA ASN A 45 -0.26 -4.03 -21.94
C ASN A 45 0.75 -3.36 -21.00
N SER A 46 1.79 -2.77 -21.58
CA SER A 46 2.72 -1.86 -20.91
C SER A 46 2.01 -0.54 -20.61
N VAL A 47 1.16 -0.57 -19.58
CA VAL A 47 0.66 0.64 -18.93
C VAL A 47 1.86 1.54 -18.64
N LEU A 48 1.79 2.82 -19.01
CA LEU A 48 2.82 3.80 -18.72
C LEU A 48 2.98 3.95 -17.19
N THR A 49 3.87 3.16 -16.59
CA THR A 49 3.94 3.04 -15.12
C THR A 49 4.56 4.27 -14.47
N CYS A 50 5.36 5.04 -15.22
CA CYS A 50 5.92 6.32 -14.79
C CYS A 50 4.84 7.42 -14.81
N ARG A 51 3.83 7.29 -13.95
CA ARG A 51 2.81 8.35 -13.80
C ARG A 51 3.46 9.63 -13.24
N PRO A 52 2.99 10.83 -13.61
CA PRO A 52 3.66 12.09 -13.26
C PRO A 52 3.90 12.27 -11.76
N GLU A 53 3.00 11.78 -10.89
CA GLU A 53 3.17 11.90 -9.44
C GLU A 53 4.36 11.12 -8.88
N PHE A 54 4.86 10.09 -9.60
CA PHE A 54 6.08 9.36 -9.26
C PHE A 54 7.32 9.96 -9.94
N ALA A 55 7.20 10.37 -11.21
CA ALA A 55 8.27 11.04 -11.93
C ALA A 55 8.75 12.31 -11.19
N ASN A 56 7.81 13.06 -10.63
CA ASN A 56 8.04 14.26 -9.81
C ASN A 56 8.73 13.96 -8.46
N LEU A 57 8.76 12.71 -7.98
CA LEU A 57 9.60 12.32 -6.84
C LEU A 57 11.05 12.08 -7.30
N THR A 58 11.23 11.38 -8.41
CA THR A 58 12.50 11.25 -9.15
C THR A 58 12.26 10.45 -10.45
N PRO A 59 12.95 10.76 -11.57
CA PRO A 59 12.92 9.91 -12.76
C PRO A 59 13.50 8.50 -12.51
N LYS A 60 14.25 8.28 -11.41
CA LYS A 60 14.77 6.97 -10.99
C LYS A 60 13.84 6.20 -10.05
N HIS A 61 12.55 6.55 -10.00
CA HIS A 61 11.57 5.87 -9.14
C HIS A 61 11.26 4.46 -9.66
N THR A 62 10.97 3.51 -8.77
CA THR A 62 10.61 2.13 -9.14
C THR A 62 9.51 2.09 -10.22
N MET A 63 8.51 2.97 -10.13
CA MET A 63 7.42 3.08 -11.11
C MET A 63 7.87 3.53 -12.49
N CYS A 64 9.02 4.18 -12.61
CA CYS A 64 9.61 4.65 -13.86
C CYS A 64 10.62 3.66 -14.48
N LEU A 65 10.77 2.46 -13.92
CA LEU A 65 11.46 1.34 -14.58
C LEU A 65 10.55 0.70 -15.64
N GLU A 66 11.11 0.01 -16.62
CA GLU A 66 10.35 -0.86 -17.54
C GLU A 66 10.10 -2.23 -16.87
N ASP A 67 9.00 -2.93 -17.17
CA ASP A 67 8.78 -4.30 -16.66
C ASP A 67 9.56 -5.31 -17.52
N SER A 68 10.16 -6.34 -16.90
CA SER A 68 10.94 -7.34 -17.65
C SER A 68 10.04 -8.29 -18.44
N ASP A 69 10.41 -8.45 -19.71
CA ASP A 69 10.12 -9.57 -20.62
C ASP A 69 10.04 -10.97 -19.95
N LYS A 70 10.81 -11.19 -18.89
CA LYS A 70 10.91 -12.49 -18.19
C LYS A 70 9.78 -12.77 -17.22
N VAL A 71 8.84 -11.84 -16.99
CA VAL A 71 7.67 -12.05 -16.11
C VAL A 71 6.70 -13.06 -16.73
N MET A 72 6.53 -14.21 -16.08
CA MET A 72 5.57 -15.25 -16.48
C MET A 72 4.22 -15.11 -15.77
N GLN A 73 4.22 -14.58 -14.53
CA GLN A 73 3.05 -14.37 -13.69
C GLN A 73 3.37 -13.27 -12.69
N SER A 74 2.42 -12.38 -12.39
CA SER A 74 2.58 -11.38 -11.33
C SER A 74 1.26 -11.05 -10.64
N GLY A 75 1.33 -10.38 -9.49
CA GLY A 75 0.16 -10.04 -8.66
C GLY A 75 0.10 -10.83 -7.35
N VAL A 76 -0.65 -10.30 -6.38
CA VAL A 76 -0.87 -10.90 -5.05
C VAL A 76 -2.37 -11.16 -4.88
N SER A 77 -2.76 -12.43 -4.74
CA SER A 77 -4.18 -12.80 -4.66
C SER A 77 -4.85 -12.29 -3.37
N ARG A 78 -6.19 -12.26 -3.33
CA ARG A 78 -6.92 -11.91 -2.08
C ARG A 78 -6.54 -12.83 -0.92
N THR A 79 -6.29 -14.11 -1.20
CA THR A 79 -5.82 -15.10 -0.23
C THR A 79 -4.41 -14.80 0.26
N ASP A 80 -3.49 -14.44 -0.64
CA ASP A 80 -2.13 -14.04 -0.29
C ASP A 80 -2.11 -12.73 0.52
N LYS A 81 -2.88 -11.71 0.12
CA LYS A 81 -3.03 -10.46 0.89
C LYS A 81 -3.45 -10.75 2.34
N LYS A 82 -4.41 -11.66 2.56
CA LYS A 82 -4.82 -12.10 3.89
C LYS A 82 -3.72 -12.86 4.62
N LEU A 83 -3.09 -13.86 3.98
CA LEU A 83 -1.99 -14.63 4.54
C LEU A 83 -0.82 -13.74 5.00
N ILE A 84 -0.48 -12.72 4.20
CA ILE A 84 0.57 -11.74 4.50
C ILE A 84 0.21 -10.93 5.74
N LEU A 85 -1.00 -10.33 5.81
CA LEU A 85 -1.43 -9.57 6.98
C LEU A 85 -1.50 -10.42 8.25
N ASP A 86 -2.09 -11.62 8.15
CA ASP A 86 -2.24 -12.52 9.29
C ASP A 86 -0.87 -12.95 9.84
N PHE A 87 0.09 -13.27 8.96
CA PHE A 87 1.44 -13.66 9.36
C PHE A 87 2.19 -12.48 10.01
N HIS A 88 2.18 -11.28 9.41
CA HIS A 88 2.84 -10.12 9.99
C HIS A 88 2.23 -9.73 11.36
N ASN A 89 0.91 -9.72 11.46
CA ASN A 89 0.24 -9.38 12.72
C ASN A 89 0.38 -10.51 13.77
N LYS A 90 0.54 -11.77 13.36
CA LYS A 90 0.98 -12.86 14.25
C LYS A 90 2.40 -12.59 14.76
N VAL A 91 3.36 -12.33 13.87
CA VAL A 91 4.76 -12.04 14.25
C VAL A 91 4.86 -10.85 15.21
N ARG A 92 4.06 -9.79 15.01
CA ARG A 92 3.98 -8.65 15.93
C ARG A 92 3.35 -9.02 17.28
N ARG A 93 2.31 -9.87 17.30
CA ARG A 93 1.80 -10.54 18.51
C ARG A 93 2.73 -11.60 19.09
N GLU A 94 3.89 -11.85 18.51
CA GLU A 94 4.91 -12.80 18.98
C GLU A 94 6.29 -12.15 19.16
N ALA A 95 6.36 -10.82 19.11
CA ALA A 95 7.52 -10.05 19.50
C ALA A 95 7.85 -10.28 20.99
N MET A 96 9.12 -10.54 21.26
CA MET A 96 9.70 -10.72 22.60
C MET A 96 11.08 -10.02 22.66
N PRO A 97 11.38 -9.24 23.72
CA PRO A 97 10.54 -8.96 24.88
C PRO A 97 9.26 -8.17 24.50
N LYS A 98 8.25 -8.11 25.37
CA LYS A 98 6.92 -7.60 25.02
C LYS A 98 6.99 -6.15 24.54
N ALA A 99 6.26 -5.84 23.46
CA ALA A 99 6.17 -4.49 22.92
C ALA A 99 4.94 -3.73 23.44
N THR A 100 5.09 -2.45 23.75
CA THR A 100 4.02 -1.57 24.25
C THR A 100 3.27 -0.85 23.12
N ASP A 101 3.90 -0.73 21.94
CA ASP A 101 3.59 0.26 20.88
C ASP A 101 3.46 -0.35 19.46
N LEU A 102 3.34 -1.67 19.33
CA LEU A 102 3.15 -2.31 18.02
C LEU A 102 1.72 -2.13 17.50
N ALA A 103 1.55 -1.27 16.49
CA ALA A 103 0.32 -1.19 15.71
C ALA A 103 0.01 -2.49 14.96
N ALA A 104 -1.27 -2.78 14.72
CA ALA A 104 -1.69 -3.72 13.70
C ALA A 104 -1.39 -3.17 12.30
N LEU A 105 -0.76 -3.97 11.43
CA LEU A 105 -0.59 -3.62 10.02
C LEU A 105 -1.90 -3.87 9.26
N ILE A 106 -2.35 -2.88 8.50
CA ILE A 106 -3.37 -3.06 7.46
C ILE A 106 -2.73 -3.16 6.06
N TRP A 107 -3.50 -3.62 5.06
CA TRP A 107 -3.07 -3.60 3.68
C TRP A 107 -3.14 -2.18 3.09
N ASP A 108 -2.20 -1.85 2.21
CA ASP A 108 -2.18 -0.60 1.45
C ASP A 108 -1.81 -0.88 -0.02
N ASP A 109 -2.75 -0.64 -0.92
CA ASP A 109 -2.55 -0.94 -2.34
C ASP A 109 -1.57 0.02 -3.05
N ARG A 110 -1.27 1.20 -2.49
CA ARG A 110 -0.23 2.10 -3.03
C ARG A 110 1.17 1.60 -2.68
N LEU A 111 1.36 1.08 -1.47
CA LEU A 111 2.59 0.33 -1.13
C LEU A 111 2.74 -0.92 -2.01
N ALA A 112 1.64 -1.63 -2.25
CA ALA A 112 1.61 -2.86 -3.05
C ALA A 112 1.92 -2.62 -4.52
N GLU A 113 1.39 -1.54 -5.13
CA GLU A 113 1.70 -1.13 -6.51
C GLU A 113 3.21 -1.00 -6.74
N VAL A 114 3.90 -0.26 -5.87
CA VAL A 114 5.35 -0.03 -5.98
C VAL A 114 6.15 -1.32 -5.68
N ALA A 115 5.71 -2.15 -4.73
CA ALA A 115 6.33 -3.45 -4.48
C ALA A 115 6.13 -4.44 -5.64
N GLN A 116 4.97 -4.39 -6.29
CA GLN A 116 4.62 -5.20 -7.44
C GLN A 116 5.47 -4.82 -8.65
N LYS A 117 5.69 -3.52 -8.87
CA LYS A 117 6.60 -3.01 -9.88
C LYS A 117 8.04 -3.50 -9.68
N LEU A 118 8.57 -3.47 -8.44
CA LEU A 118 9.90 -4.01 -8.13
C LEU A 118 10.01 -5.51 -8.46
N THR A 119 9.04 -6.33 -8.08
CA THR A 119 9.16 -7.78 -8.35
C THR A 119 9.15 -8.13 -9.85
N ARG A 120 8.48 -7.33 -10.70
CA ARG A 120 8.53 -7.48 -12.17
C ARG A 120 9.87 -7.12 -12.81
N GLN A 121 10.84 -6.66 -12.03
CA GLN A 121 12.23 -6.44 -12.46
C GLN A 121 13.05 -7.75 -12.51
N CYS A 122 12.48 -8.87 -12.05
CA CYS A 122 13.04 -10.23 -12.13
C CYS A 122 14.49 -10.36 -11.59
N ARG A 123 14.86 -9.54 -10.61
CA ARG A 123 16.20 -9.44 -10.02
C ARG A 123 16.09 -9.20 -8.51
N MET A 124 17.03 -9.76 -7.74
CA MET A 124 17.13 -9.49 -6.30
C MET A 124 17.92 -8.21 -6.05
N TYR A 125 17.23 -7.11 -5.81
CA TYR A 125 17.80 -5.85 -5.35
C TYR A 125 16.76 -5.01 -4.61
N HIS A 126 17.24 -4.09 -3.77
CA HIS A 126 16.41 -3.00 -3.25
C HIS A 126 16.42 -1.86 -4.25
N ASP A 127 15.26 -1.31 -4.59
CA ASP A 127 15.16 -0.17 -5.51
C ASP A 127 15.84 1.10 -4.99
N ALA A 128 16.08 2.05 -5.89
CA ALA A 128 16.66 3.36 -5.54
C ALA A 128 15.65 4.33 -4.89
N ASN A 129 14.36 4.21 -5.23
CA ASN A 129 13.30 5.02 -4.61
C ASN A 129 11.92 4.36 -4.75
N ARG A 130 11.28 4.09 -3.61
CA ARG A 130 9.92 3.54 -3.45
C ARG A 130 8.94 4.49 -2.73
N GLY A 131 9.21 5.79 -2.75
CA GLY A 131 8.39 6.80 -2.10
C GLY A 131 6.94 6.78 -2.61
N ILE A 132 5.97 6.86 -1.72
CA ILE A 132 4.56 6.98 -2.10
C ILE A 132 4.19 8.47 -2.16
N PRO A 133 3.70 8.98 -3.31
CA PRO A 133 3.30 10.37 -3.47
C PRO A 133 2.30 10.79 -2.40
N TYR A 134 2.49 11.99 -1.84
CA TYR A 134 1.74 12.57 -0.72
C TYR A 134 1.90 11.90 0.66
N TYR A 135 2.64 10.78 0.81
CA TYR A 135 2.90 10.22 2.14
C TYR A 135 3.98 11.03 2.89
N ASP A 136 5.06 11.46 2.18
CA ASP A 136 6.22 12.15 2.77
C ASP A 136 6.87 11.34 3.92
N LEU A 137 6.98 10.02 3.70
CA LEU A 137 7.54 9.03 4.62
C LEU A 137 8.68 8.26 3.95
N SER A 138 9.73 7.93 4.72
CA SER A 138 10.72 6.93 4.31
C SER A 138 10.07 5.54 4.38
N ILE A 139 9.92 4.88 3.24
CA ILE A 139 9.21 3.62 3.07
C ILE A 139 10.14 2.43 3.29
N GLY A 140 9.76 1.54 4.21
CA GLY A 140 10.49 0.33 4.53
C GLY A 140 10.31 -0.76 3.46
N GLN A 141 11.23 -1.73 3.38
CA GLN A 141 11.09 -2.84 2.42
C GLN A 141 11.78 -4.13 2.89
N ASN A 142 11.08 -5.26 2.73
CA ASN A 142 11.67 -6.60 2.76
C ASN A 142 11.58 -7.21 1.35
N ILE A 143 12.60 -7.96 0.93
CA ILE A 143 12.62 -8.68 -0.36
C ILE A 143 13.02 -10.15 -0.17
N ALA A 144 12.57 -11.03 -1.06
CA ALA A 144 12.98 -12.43 -1.09
C ALA A 144 13.01 -12.98 -2.52
N GLY A 145 13.99 -13.83 -2.80
CA GLY A 145 14.18 -14.53 -4.07
C GLY A 145 14.11 -16.05 -3.87
N GLY A 146 13.75 -16.79 -4.91
CA GLY A 146 13.76 -18.27 -4.94
C GLY A 146 12.75 -18.97 -4.02
N SER A 147 12.10 -18.26 -3.09
CA SER A 147 11.14 -18.83 -2.14
C SER A 147 9.96 -19.50 -2.84
N LEU A 148 9.55 -20.68 -2.37
CA LEU A 148 8.48 -21.46 -2.98
C LEU A 148 7.12 -20.76 -2.97
N ASN A 149 6.79 -20.04 -1.89
CA ASN A 149 5.55 -19.29 -1.73
C ASN A 149 5.72 -18.17 -0.68
N TRP A 150 4.69 -17.34 -0.52
CA TRP A 150 4.63 -16.26 0.47
C TRP A 150 4.93 -16.72 1.90
N LYS A 151 4.42 -17.89 2.32
CA LYS A 151 4.67 -18.44 3.66
C LYS A 151 6.17 -18.71 3.86
N ARG A 152 6.86 -19.32 2.89
CA ARG A 152 8.32 -19.57 2.96
C ARG A 152 9.15 -18.28 2.91
N ALA A 153 8.72 -17.27 2.15
CA ALA A 153 9.39 -15.97 2.12
C ALA A 153 9.32 -15.28 3.50
N MET A 154 8.12 -15.18 4.09
CA MET A 154 7.92 -14.55 5.40
C MET A 154 8.49 -15.37 6.56
N GLU A 155 8.48 -16.72 6.48
CA GLU A 155 9.21 -17.57 7.43
C GLU A 155 10.71 -17.30 7.40
N THR A 156 11.29 -17.04 6.23
CA THR A 156 12.72 -16.69 6.10
C THR A 156 13.02 -15.34 6.73
N TRP A 157 12.19 -14.32 6.49
CA TRP A 157 12.31 -13.01 7.16
C TRP A 157 12.13 -13.11 8.68
N TYR A 158 11.21 -13.94 9.17
CA TYR A 158 10.95 -14.11 10.60
C TYR A 158 12.06 -14.88 11.34
N LYS A 159 12.72 -15.86 10.69
CA LYS A 159 13.81 -16.66 11.27
C LYS A 159 14.99 -15.83 11.78
N GLU A 160 15.20 -14.62 11.27
CA GLU A 160 16.20 -13.68 11.78
C GLU A 160 16.00 -13.33 13.27
N LYS A 161 14.77 -13.50 13.81
CA LYS A 161 14.49 -13.43 15.25
C LYS A 161 15.42 -14.31 16.10
N ASN A 162 15.91 -15.42 15.56
CA ASN A 162 16.83 -16.33 16.26
C ASN A 162 18.24 -15.73 16.44
N LEU A 163 18.60 -14.69 15.68
CA LEU A 163 19.86 -13.94 15.83
C LEU A 163 19.65 -12.66 16.66
N PHE A 164 18.47 -12.04 16.54
CA PHE A 164 18.14 -10.79 17.22
C PHE A 164 18.07 -10.93 18.74
N LYS A 165 18.79 -10.05 19.45
CA LYS A 165 18.58 -9.75 20.87
C LYS A 165 18.25 -8.26 21.02
N TYR A 166 17.14 -7.97 21.69
CA TYR A 166 16.70 -6.60 21.93
C TYR A 166 17.76 -5.82 22.71
N GLY A 167 18.14 -4.63 22.24
CA GLY A 167 19.14 -3.80 22.92
C GLY A 167 20.62 -4.16 22.70
N GLN A 168 20.97 -5.19 21.93
CA GLN A 168 22.35 -5.46 21.50
C GLN A 168 22.78 -4.51 20.35
N ASP A 169 24.07 -4.21 20.20
CA ASP A 169 24.56 -3.41 19.06
C ASP A 169 24.34 -4.18 17.74
N PRO A 170 23.70 -3.60 16.72
CA PRO A 170 23.54 -4.23 15.41
C PRO A 170 24.87 -4.59 14.70
N LYS A 171 26.03 -4.06 15.11
CA LYS A 171 27.36 -4.50 14.65
C LYS A 171 27.60 -6.00 14.84
N GLU A 172 27.01 -6.60 15.87
CA GLU A 172 27.14 -8.04 16.16
C GLU A 172 26.38 -8.94 15.16
N TYR A 173 25.58 -8.37 14.26
CA TYR A 173 24.75 -9.10 13.29
C TYR A 173 25.16 -8.88 11.83
N LEU A 174 26.42 -8.54 11.58
CA LEU A 174 26.95 -8.37 10.23
C LEU A 174 26.94 -9.68 9.41
N GLY A 175 26.65 -9.54 8.12
CA GLY A 175 26.81 -10.56 7.09
C GLY A 175 27.69 -10.09 5.95
N GLN A 176 27.73 -10.88 4.87
CA GLN A 176 28.46 -10.55 3.65
C GLN A 176 28.00 -9.18 3.11
N GLY A 177 28.95 -8.33 2.71
CA GLY A 177 28.67 -6.94 2.30
C GLY A 177 28.21 -6.01 3.43
N GLY A 178 28.35 -6.39 4.70
CA GLY A 178 28.04 -5.54 5.85
C GLY A 178 26.56 -5.44 6.22
N TRP A 179 25.68 -6.19 5.55
CA TRP A 179 24.23 -6.17 5.82
C TRP A 179 23.89 -6.78 7.18
N LYS A 180 22.81 -6.29 7.81
CA LYS A 180 22.33 -6.80 9.10
C LYS A 180 21.45 -8.03 8.90
N LYS A 181 21.87 -9.18 9.42
CA LYS A 181 21.11 -10.46 9.45
C LYS A 181 19.84 -10.44 10.33
N ILE A 182 19.37 -9.25 10.70
CA ILE A 182 18.17 -8.97 11.50
C ILE A 182 17.26 -7.91 10.85
N GLY A 183 17.60 -7.45 9.64
CA GLY A 183 16.93 -6.33 8.98
C GLY A 183 15.48 -6.63 8.61
N HIS A 184 15.19 -7.83 8.13
CA HIS A 184 13.85 -8.23 7.73
C HIS A 184 12.93 -8.44 8.94
N TYR A 185 13.40 -9.11 9.99
CA TYR A 185 12.63 -9.29 11.23
C TYR A 185 12.34 -7.94 11.91
N THR A 186 13.36 -7.09 12.09
CA THR A 186 13.18 -5.77 12.74
C THR A 186 12.25 -4.84 11.95
N GLN A 187 12.13 -4.99 10.63
CA GLN A 187 11.10 -4.30 9.86
C GLN A 187 9.69 -4.85 10.13
N MET A 188 9.52 -6.19 10.19
CA MET A 188 8.21 -6.81 10.49
C MET A 188 7.70 -6.41 11.88
N VAL A 189 8.59 -6.31 12.87
CA VAL A 189 8.28 -5.81 14.23
C VAL A 189 8.62 -4.33 14.43
N SER A 190 8.62 -3.49 13.39
CA SER A 190 8.84 -2.05 13.59
C SER A 190 7.56 -1.35 14.08
N HIS A 191 7.63 -0.64 15.22
CA HIS A 191 6.54 0.21 15.73
C HIS A 191 6.12 1.31 14.74
N ARG A 192 7.06 1.76 13.89
CA ARG A 192 6.81 2.81 12.89
C ARG A 192 5.88 2.36 11.77
N ALA A 193 5.91 1.07 11.42
CA ALA A 193 5.08 0.52 10.36
C ALA A 193 3.64 0.30 10.86
N HIS A 194 2.68 0.95 10.18
CA HIS A 194 1.24 0.84 10.43
C HIS A 194 0.46 0.24 9.24
N ARG A 195 1.12 0.16 8.07
CA ARG A 195 0.57 -0.40 6.84
C ARG A 195 1.65 -1.18 6.09
N VAL A 196 1.23 -2.18 5.32
CA VAL A 196 2.09 -2.97 4.43
C VAL A 196 1.38 -3.20 3.10
N GLY A 197 2.14 -3.20 2.01
CA GLY A 197 1.64 -3.61 0.69
C GLY A 197 2.74 -4.34 -0.05
N CYS A 198 2.38 -5.47 -0.66
CA CYS A 198 3.36 -6.40 -1.21
C CYS A 198 3.09 -6.75 -2.67
N GLY A 199 4.14 -7.16 -3.36
CA GLY A 199 4.14 -7.58 -4.75
C GLY A 199 4.81 -8.93 -4.95
N PHE A 200 4.43 -9.64 -6.00
CA PHE A 200 4.99 -10.93 -6.38
C PHE A 200 5.18 -11.02 -7.90
N ALA A 201 6.28 -11.63 -8.33
CA ALA A 201 6.44 -12.10 -9.70
C ALA A 201 7.08 -13.49 -9.73
N ARG A 202 6.54 -14.36 -10.57
CA ARG A 202 7.24 -15.52 -11.11
C ARG A 202 7.82 -15.10 -12.45
N CYS A 203 9.14 -15.14 -12.55
CA CYS A 203 9.88 -14.92 -13.78
C CYS A 203 10.53 -16.22 -14.26
N GLN A 204 11.02 -16.24 -15.50
CA GLN A 204 11.78 -17.36 -16.07
C GLN A 204 12.95 -17.80 -15.17
N ASN A 205 13.61 -16.84 -14.52
CA ASN A 205 14.77 -17.05 -13.64
C ASN A 205 14.45 -17.19 -12.14
N GLY A 206 13.18 -17.25 -11.73
CA GLY A 206 12.83 -17.49 -10.32
C GLY A 206 11.54 -16.84 -9.82
N ARG A 207 11.33 -16.86 -8.50
CA ARG A 207 10.22 -16.21 -7.80
C ARG A 207 10.74 -15.05 -6.96
N PHE A 208 10.14 -13.87 -7.11
CA PHE A 208 10.52 -12.63 -6.44
C PHE A 208 9.35 -12.10 -5.63
N TYR A 209 9.62 -11.70 -4.39
CA TYR A 209 8.66 -11.19 -3.42
C TYR A 209 9.19 -9.88 -2.84
N ALA A 210 8.33 -8.87 -2.73
CA ALA A 210 8.67 -7.63 -2.03
C ALA A 210 7.48 -7.19 -1.16
N CYS A 211 7.75 -6.68 0.04
CA CYS A 211 6.78 -6.02 0.89
C CYS A 211 7.29 -4.64 1.27
N ASN A 212 6.56 -3.59 0.89
CA ASN A 212 6.80 -2.21 1.28
C ASN A 212 5.99 -1.86 2.53
N TYR A 213 6.55 -1.03 3.42
CA TYR A 213 5.94 -0.68 4.71
C TYR A 213 5.82 0.84 4.89
N ALA A 214 4.70 1.30 5.47
CA ALA A 214 4.46 2.73 5.79
C ALA A 214 5.30 3.26 6.98
N GLN A 215 6.45 2.64 7.26
CA GLN A 215 7.72 3.35 7.48
C GLN A 215 8.88 2.35 7.56
N GLY A 216 10.06 2.80 7.15
CA GLY A 216 11.32 2.09 7.39
C GLY A 216 11.69 2.02 8.87
N GLN A 217 12.38 0.94 9.26
CA GLN A 217 12.98 0.81 10.58
C GLN A 217 14.22 1.72 10.69
N ILE A 218 14.22 2.64 11.66
CA ILE A 218 15.36 3.54 11.92
C ILE A 218 16.32 3.02 13.00
N SER A 219 15.93 1.95 13.69
CA SER A 219 16.72 1.32 14.74
C SER A 219 16.57 -0.20 14.65
N PHE A 220 17.67 -0.88 14.33
CA PHE A 220 17.77 -2.33 14.41
C PHE A 220 17.94 -2.81 15.88
N ARG A 221 18.35 -1.92 16.79
CA ARG A 221 18.57 -2.19 18.22
C ARG A 221 17.27 -2.19 19.02
N PHE A 222 16.39 -1.25 18.68
CA PHE A 222 15.10 -0.97 19.33
C PHE A 222 14.01 -0.81 18.26
N PRO A 223 13.53 -1.91 17.64
CA PRO A 223 12.51 -1.83 16.61
C PRO A 223 11.12 -1.43 17.16
N TYR A 224 10.90 -1.56 18.46
CA TYR A 224 9.68 -1.22 19.22
C TYR A 224 10.04 -0.87 20.66
N THR A 225 9.10 -0.30 21.42
CA THR A 225 9.27 0.03 22.84
C THR A 225 8.98 -1.20 23.72
N ASN A 226 9.97 -1.65 24.47
CA ASN A 226 9.84 -2.76 25.43
C ASN A 226 9.04 -2.35 26.68
N GLY A 227 8.26 -3.26 27.26
CA GLY A 227 7.57 -3.05 28.54
C GLY A 227 7.03 -4.33 29.18
N THR A 228 6.46 -4.21 30.37
CA THR A 228 5.87 -5.33 31.15
C THR A 228 4.58 -5.86 30.55
N GLU A 229 3.83 -5.00 29.87
CA GLU A 229 2.52 -5.27 29.27
C GLU A 229 2.49 -4.88 27.79
N ARG A 230 1.52 -5.43 27.06
CA ARG A 230 1.27 -5.05 25.67
C ARG A 230 0.22 -3.96 25.60
N CYS A 231 0.31 -3.12 24.58
CA CYS A 231 -0.54 -1.96 24.41
C CYS A 231 -0.46 -0.89 25.53
N SER A 232 0.51 -0.93 26.46
CA SER A 232 0.57 0.08 27.53
C SER A 232 0.89 1.51 27.02
N ALA A 233 1.36 1.64 25.78
CA ALA A 233 1.47 2.92 25.07
C ALA A 233 0.20 3.27 24.25
N CYS A 234 -0.84 2.44 24.28
CA CYS A 234 -2.05 2.56 23.45
C CYS A 234 -3.30 1.90 24.07
N SER A 235 -3.46 1.97 25.39
CA SER A 235 -4.51 1.23 26.12
C SER A 235 -5.94 1.48 25.61
N SER A 236 -6.24 2.70 25.14
CA SER A 236 -7.56 3.05 24.60
C SER A 236 -7.82 2.57 23.15
N SER A 237 -6.82 1.97 22.49
CA SER A 237 -6.92 1.39 21.14
C SER A 237 -6.44 -0.07 21.04
N CYS A 238 -6.18 -0.73 22.18
CA CYS A 238 -5.65 -2.10 22.17
C CYS A 238 -6.63 -3.13 21.61
N LYS A 239 -6.14 -4.03 20.76
CA LYS A 239 -6.88 -5.17 20.24
C LYS A 239 -5.96 -6.36 20.02
N ASN A 240 -6.26 -7.47 20.71
CA ASN A 240 -5.48 -8.71 20.63
C ASN A 240 -3.96 -8.51 20.88
N GLY A 241 -3.59 -7.54 21.73
CA GLY A 241 -2.19 -7.22 22.06
C GLY A 241 -1.42 -6.43 21.00
N LEU A 242 -2.12 -5.72 20.10
CA LEU A 242 -1.59 -4.69 19.20
C LEU A 242 -2.45 -3.42 19.29
N CYS A 243 -1.91 -2.25 18.94
CA CYS A 243 -2.70 -1.02 18.81
C CYS A 243 -3.50 -1.04 17.49
N ASP A 244 -4.82 -0.88 17.53
CA ASP A 244 -5.70 -0.89 16.33
C ASP A 244 -6.32 0.49 16.06
N CYS A 245 -5.53 1.40 15.49
CA CYS A 245 -6.01 2.67 14.94
C CYS A 245 -6.74 2.53 13.59
N LYS A 246 -7.28 1.33 13.27
CA LYS A 246 -7.97 1.00 12.01
C LYS A 246 -7.16 1.38 10.76
N GLY A 247 -5.82 1.40 10.89
CA GLY A 247 -4.89 1.76 9.84
C GLY A 247 -4.87 3.25 9.42
N LYS A 248 -5.39 4.17 10.24
CA LYS A 248 -5.30 5.62 10.00
C LYS A 248 -3.86 6.05 9.68
N LEU A 249 -3.69 6.93 8.70
CA LEU A 249 -2.39 7.47 8.32
C LEU A 249 -2.40 8.99 8.42
N CYS A 250 -1.33 9.56 8.98
CA CYS A 250 -1.15 11.01 9.03
C CYS A 250 -0.23 11.44 7.89
N PHE A 251 -0.78 12.19 6.94
CA PHE A 251 -0.10 12.62 5.71
C PHE A 251 0.82 13.82 6.00
N ASN A 252 1.64 14.22 5.02
CA ASN A 252 2.43 15.45 5.05
C ASN A 252 3.29 15.60 6.33
N LYS A 253 3.99 14.52 6.73
CA LYS A 253 4.77 14.40 7.98
C LYS A 253 3.99 14.59 9.28
N GLY A 254 2.66 14.46 9.27
CA GLY A 254 1.86 14.36 10.49
C GLY A 254 2.26 13.15 11.34
N LYS A 255 2.08 13.24 12.65
CA LYS A 255 2.39 12.15 13.60
C LYS A 255 1.11 11.52 14.11
N LEU A 256 1.00 10.19 14.03
CA LEU A 256 -0.10 9.46 14.68
C LEU A 256 0.19 9.34 16.17
N ASP A 257 -0.72 9.85 16.99
CA ASP A 257 -0.82 9.44 18.38
C ASP A 257 -1.48 8.05 18.42
N ILE A 258 -0.72 7.03 18.84
CA ILE A 258 -1.11 5.63 18.71
C ILE A 258 -2.12 5.18 19.78
N ASN A 259 -2.31 5.97 20.85
CA ASN A 259 -3.28 5.71 21.91
C ASN A 259 -4.66 6.23 21.52
N THR A 260 -4.76 7.54 21.27
CA THR A 260 -6.01 8.22 20.88
C THR A 260 -6.37 8.01 19.40
N CYS A 261 -5.43 7.49 18.60
CA CYS A 261 -5.55 7.35 17.16
C CYS A 261 -5.87 8.68 16.45
N THR A 262 -5.29 9.78 16.93
CA THR A 262 -5.42 11.13 16.35
C THR A 262 -4.14 11.54 15.62
N CYS A 263 -4.26 12.44 14.64
CA CYS A 263 -3.10 12.93 13.88
C CYS A 263 -2.68 14.32 14.36
N LYS A 264 -1.46 14.45 14.90
CA LYS A 264 -0.81 15.74 15.15
C LYS A 264 -0.15 16.22 13.86
N CYS A 265 -0.79 17.18 13.20
CA CYS A 265 -0.36 17.70 11.91
C CYS A 265 0.80 18.70 12.01
N GLN A 266 1.47 18.93 10.88
CA GLN A 266 2.40 20.05 10.72
C GLN A 266 1.63 21.36 10.57
N LYS A 267 2.28 22.50 10.84
CA LYS A 267 1.67 23.84 11.02
C LYS A 267 0.60 24.21 9.96
N ILE A 268 0.92 23.98 8.69
CA ILE A 268 0.11 24.31 7.50
C ILE A 268 -0.86 23.20 7.05
N TYR A 269 -1.02 22.12 7.83
CA TYR A 269 -1.91 21.01 7.45
C TYR A 269 -2.95 20.71 8.52
N LYS A 270 -4.21 20.49 8.12
CA LYS A 270 -5.33 20.13 9.03
C LYS A 270 -6.12 18.90 8.54
N GLY A 271 -7.26 18.67 9.20
CA GLY A 271 -8.13 17.51 9.00
C GLY A 271 -7.63 16.26 9.74
N ALA A 272 -8.50 15.28 9.93
CA ALA A 272 -8.25 14.10 10.77
C ALA A 272 -7.09 13.19 10.31
N GLU A 273 -6.57 13.41 9.09
CA GLU A 273 -5.41 12.72 8.50
C GLU A 273 -4.31 13.70 8.00
N CYS A 274 -4.36 15.00 8.34
CA CYS A 274 -3.38 16.01 7.90
C CYS A 274 -3.28 16.21 6.37
N ARG A 275 -4.41 16.09 5.67
CA ARG A 275 -4.48 16.18 4.20
C ARG A 275 -4.73 17.60 3.69
N THR A 276 -5.56 18.37 4.40
CA THR A 276 -5.95 19.73 3.97
C THR A 276 -4.75 20.66 4.14
N LEU A 277 -4.32 21.32 3.07
CA LEU A 277 -3.34 22.41 3.12
C LEU A 277 -4.08 23.70 3.49
N GLU A 278 -3.61 24.37 4.55
CA GLU A 278 -4.08 25.68 4.99
C GLU A 278 -2.86 26.61 5.12
N CYS A 279 -2.74 27.51 4.15
CA CYS A 279 -1.65 28.47 4.08
C CYS A 279 -1.89 29.66 5.02
N PRO A 280 -0.84 30.22 5.66
CA PRO A 280 -0.93 31.55 6.26
C PRO A 280 -1.13 32.59 5.14
N GLN A 281 -1.54 33.82 5.48
CA GLN A 281 -1.69 34.90 4.48
C GLN A 281 -0.36 35.25 3.77
N GLN A 282 0.78 35.03 4.44
CA GLN A 282 2.12 35.26 3.94
C GLN A 282 3.17 34.53 4.78
N ASP A 283 4.40 34.44 4.28
CA ASP A 283 5.56 34.05 5.08
C ASP A 283 5.91 35.09 6.16
N GLY A 284 6.52 34.63 7.25
CA GLY A 284 7.01 35.49 8.34
C GLY A 284 8.34 36.19 8.00
N ARG A 285 8.63 37.33 8.65
CA ARG A 285 9.81 38.19 8.35
C ARG A 285 11.18 37.51 8.43
N SER A 286 11.28 36.31 9.02
CA SER A 286 12.51 35.50 9.03
C SER A 286 12.81 34.89 7.67
N CYS A 287 11.79 34.58 6.87
CA CYS A 287 11.87 33.92 5.58
C CYS A 287 12.48 34.87 4.53
N GLY A 288 13.39 34.38 3.69
CA GLY A 288 14.12 35.16 2.69
C GLY A 288 15.25 36.02 3.28
N GLY A 289 15.09 36.53 4.50
CA GLY A 289 16.11 37.23 5.27
C GLY A 289 16.97 36.29 6.12
N LYS A 290 16.66 36.20 7.43
CA LYS A 290 17.45 35.40 8.40
C LYS A 290 17.51 33.90 8.07
N TRP A 291 16.47 33.38 7.41
CA TRP A 291 16.39 32.00 6.91
C TRP A 291 16.31 32.04 5.37
N PRO A 292 17.44 31.86 4.66
CA PRO A 292 17.46 31.79 3.20
C PRO A 292 16.81 30.49 2.69
N GLU A 293 16.42 30.44 1.40
CA GLU A 293 15.74 29.29 0.79
C GLU A 293 16.47 27.94 0.97
N SER A 294 17.82 27.96 1.03
CA SER A 294 18.61 26.76 1.32
C SER A 294 18.24 26.07 2.65
N PHE A 295 17.67 26.81 3.61
CA PHE A 295 17.19 26.26 4.88
C PHE A 295 15.96 25.36 4.70
N CYS A 296 15.15 25.54 3.66
CA CYS A 296 14.02 24.66 3.32
C CYS A 296 14.46 23.20 3.12
N LYS A 297 15.69 22.99 2.63
CA LYS A 297 16.28 21.67 2.38
C LYS A 297 17.14 21.17 3.56
N LYS A 298 17.57 22.07 4.46
CA LYS A 298 18.47 21.78 5.60
C LYS A 298 17.75 21.54 6.92
N PHE A 299 16.64 22.24 7.19
CA PHE A 299 15.94 22.22 8.48
C PHE A 299 14.48 21.78 8.31
N SER A 300 14.05 20.81 9.12
CA SER A 300 12.78 20.10 8.92
C SER A 300 11.53 20.91 9.28
N ASN A 301 11.66 21.99 10.04
CA ASN A 301 10.56 22.91 10.37
C ASN A 301 10.37 24.01 9.31
N VAL A 302 11.45 24.45 8.64
CA VAL A 302 11.43 25.66 7.80
C VAL A 302 10.41 25.59 6.65
N PRO A 303 10.20 24.43 5.97
CA PRO A 303 9.10 24.29 5.00
C PRO A 303 7.67 24.45 5.54
N PHE A 304 7.47 24.44 6.85
CA PHE A 304 6.18 24.68 7.49
C PHE A 304 6.09 26.06 8.16
N ASP A 305 7.24 26.69 8.45
CA ASP A 305 7.32 28.06 8.99
C ASP A 305 7.45 29.15 7.91
N CYS A 306 8.02 28.80 6.75
CA CYS A 306 8.18 29.61 5.55
C CYS A 306 7.59 28.88 4.32
N PRO A 307 6.29 28.54 4.33
CA PRO A 307 5.71 27.69 3.30
C PRO A 307 5.69 28.29 1.89
N TYR A 308 5.70 29.61 1.71
CA TYR A 308 5.78 30.23 0.38
C TYR A 308 7.21 30.13 -0.18
N MET A 309 8.22 30.61 0.57
CA MET A 309 9.63 30.49 0.21
C MET A 309 10.04 29.04 -0.09
N CYS A 310 9.47 28.07 0.64
CA CYS A 310 9.79 26.66 0.48
C CYS A 310 8.88 25.90 -0.50
N GLY A 311 8.03 26.58 -1.29
CA GLY A 311 7.19 25.96 -2.32
C GLY A 311 6.17 24.94 -1.77
N LYS A 312 5.70 25.14 -0.54
CA LYS A 312 4.66 24.32 0.11
C LYS A 312 3.27 24.95 0.01
N CYS A 313 3.21 26.27 -0.08
CA CYS A 313 2.01 27.01 -0.50
C CYS A 313 2.19 27.51 -1.94
N PRO A 314 1.12 27.51 -2.76
CA PRO A 314 1.15 28.23 -4.03
C PRO A 314 1.30 29.72 -3.76
N ALA A 315 2.01 30.42 -4.66
CA ALA A 315 2.11 31.88 -4.66
C ALA A 315 0.81 32.53 -5.18
#